data_AF-A0A376SDD5-F1
#
_entry.id   AF-A0A376SDD5-F1
#
_cell.length_a   1.000
_cell.length_b   1.000
_cell.length_c   1.000
_cell.angle_alpha   90.00
_cell.angle_beta   90.00
_cell.angle_gamma   90.00
#
_symmetry.space_group_name_H-M   'P 1'
#
loop_
_entity.id
_entity.type
_entity.pdbx_description
1 polymer ?
#
loop_
_entity_poly.entity_id
_entity_poly.type
_entity_poly.pdbx_seq_one_letter_code
_entity_poly.pdbx_strand_id
1 'polypeptide(L)' 'MRACINNQQIRHHNKCVILELLYRQKRANKSTLARLAQISIPAVSNILQELESEKRVVNIDDESQTARA' A
#
# COMPACT_ATOMS: atom_id res chain seq x y z
N MET A 1 -30.74 -5.85 5.48
CA MET A 1 -29.40 -6.26 5.94
C MET A 1 -28.38 -5.59 5.02
N ARG A 2 -27.68 -4.54 5.50
CA ARG A 2 -26.57 -3.96 4.73
C ARG A 2 -25.46 -5.01 4.69
N ALA A 3 -25.01 -5.40 3.51
CA ALA A 3 -23.90 -6.31 3.35
C ALA A 3 -22.66 -5.66 3.98
N CYS A 4 -22.39 -5.98 5.24
CA CYS A 4 -21.12 -5.67 5.87
C CYS A 4 -20.11 -6.62 5.22
N ILE A 5 -19.56 -6.22 4.06
CA ILE A 5 -18.44 -6.95 3.49
C ILE A 5 -17.40 -7.02 4.61
N ASN A 6 -17.00 -8.25 4.97
CA ASN A 6 -16.15 -8.47 6.11
C ASN A 6 -14.88 -7.62 5.93
N ASN A 7 -14.63 -6.69 6.87
CA ASN A 7 -13.48 -5.79 6.82
C ASN A 7 -12.17 -6.54 6.62
N GLN A 8 -12.10 -7.81 7.06
CA GLN A 8 -10.98 -8.70 6.85
C GLN A 8 -10.82 -9.12 5.38
N GLN A 9 -11.91 -9.42 4.67
CA GLN A 9 -11.88 -9.75 3.24
C GLN A 9 -11.48 -8.55 2.39
N ILE A 10 -12.03 -7.37 2.68
CA ILE A 10 -11.61 -6.12 2.02
C ILE A 10 -10.13 -5.84 2.28
N ARG A 11 -9.66 -6.02 3.52
CA ARG A 11 -8.24 -5.83 3.84
C ARG A 11 -7.34 -6.81 3.08
N HIS A 12 -7.75 -8.08 2.97
CA HIS A 12 -7.00 -9.09 2.20
C HIS A 12 -6.96 -8.73 0.71
N HIS A 13 -8.08 -8.31 0.13
CA HIS A 13 -8.13 -7.85 -1.25
C HIS A 13 -7.20 -6.65 -1.47
N ASN A 14 -7.26 -5.64 -0.60
CA ASN A 14 -6.42 -4.45 -0.70
C ASN A 14 -4.92 -4.78 -0.57
N LYS A 15 -4.55 -5.75 0.29
CA LYS A 15 -3.18 -6.28 0.37
C LYS A 15 -2.73 -6.83 -0.99
N CYS A 16 -3.52 -7.71 -1.60
CA CYS A 16 -3.19 -8.29 -2.90
C CYS A 16 -3.02 -7.22 -3.98
N VAL A 17 -3.93 -6.24 -4.04
CA VAL A 17 -3.86 -5.13 -5.00
C VAL A 17 -2.59 -4.30 -4.80
N ILE A 18 -2.26 -3.92 -3.56
CA ILE A 18 -1.03 -3.15 -3.28
C ILE A 18 0.22 -3.91 -3.70
N LEU A 19 0.30 -5.20 -3.40
CA LEU A 19 1.43 -6.04 -3.78
C LEU A 19 1.56 -6.20 -5.30
N GLU A 20 0.44 -6.36 -6.00
CA GLU A 20 0.44 -6.42 -7.45
C GLU A 20 0.93 -5.10 -8.08
N LEU A 21 0.45 -3.96 -7.55
CA LEU A 21 0.90 -2.64 -7.97
C LEU A 21 2.41 -2.45 -7.74
N LEU A 22 2.90 -2.85 -6.58
CA LEU A 22 4.33 -2.82 -6.25
C LEU A 22 5.16 -3.77 -7.11
N TYR A 23 4.63 -4.96 -7.42
CA TYR A 23 5.30 -5.92 -8.29
C TYR A 23 5.48 -5.37 -9.71
N ARG A 24 4.46 -4.66 -10.23
CA ARG A 24 4.46 -4.02 -11.55
C ARG A 24 5.34 -2.76 -11.59
N GLN A 25 5.22 -1.85 -10.62
CA GLN A 25 5.94 -0.56 -10.63
C GLN A 25 7.35 -0.64 -10.02
N LYS A 26 7.70 -1.72 -9.30
CA LYS A 26 8.95 -1.92 -8.53
C LYS A 26 9.18 -0.94 -7.38
N ARG A 27 8.74 0.32 -7.51
CA ARG A 27 8.73 1.35 -6.48
C ARG A 27 7.47 2.22 -6.62
N ALA A 28 6.79 2.46 -5.51
CA ALA A 28 5.65 3.36 -5.46
C ALA A 28 5.58 4.02 -4.08
N ASN A 29 5.25 5.31 -4.06
CA ASN A 29 5.03 6.07 -2.84
C ASN A 29 3.58 5.90 -2.32
N LYS A 30 3.39 6.14 -1.01
CA LYS A 30 2.11 5.93 -0.30
C LYS A 30 0.93 6.64 -0.98
N SER A 31 1.15 7.85 -1.50
CA SER A 31 0.14 8.65 -2.20
C SER A 31 -0.24 8.07 -3.57
N THR A 32 0.73 7.54 -4.33
CA THR A 32 0.45 6.89 -5.61
C THR A 32 -0.26 5.55 -5.39
N LEU A 33 0.16 4.76 -4.41
CA LEU A 33 -0.53 3.53 -4.03
C LEU A 33 -1.98 3.78 -3.60
N ALA A 34 -2.23 4.84 -2.82
CA ALA A 34 -3.59 5.24 -2.44
C ALA A 34 -4.46 5.56 -3.65
N ARG A 35 -3.91 6.32 -4.61
CA ARG A 35 -4.63 6.67 -5.83
C ARG A 35 -4.92 5.47 -6.73
N LEU A 36 -3.94 4.56 -6.86
CA LEU A 36 -4.06 3.38 -7.72
C LEU A 36 -4.96 2.30 -7.12
N ALA A 37 -4.86 2.05 -5.82
CA ALA A 37 -5.70 1.09 -5.10
C ALA A 37 -7.07 1.67 -4.71
N GLN A 38 -7.32 2.96 -4.99
CA GLN A 38 -8.55 3.70 -4.66
C GLN A 38 -8.97 3.57 -3.18
N ILE A 39 -7.98 3.60 -2.28
CA ILE A 39 -8.19 3.56 -0.84
C ILE A 39 -7.49 4.72 -0.15
N SER A 40 -7.91 5.03 1.07
CA SER A 40 -7.37 6.17 1.81
C SER A 40 -5.89 5.95 2.17
N ILE A 41 -5.13 7.04 2.24
CA ILE A 41 -3.72 7.00 2.65
C ILE A 41 -3.53 6.31 4.02
N PRO A 42 -4.38 6.54 5.05
CA PRO A 42 -4.29 5.77 6.30
C PRO A 42 -4.45 4.26 6.11
N ALA A 43 -5.36 3.82 5.22
CA ALA A 43 -5.55 2.40 4.93
C ALA A 43 -4.33 1.80 4.23
N VAL A 44 -3.73 2.53 3.28
CA VAL A 44 -2.48 2.14 2.62
C VAL A 44 -1.33 2.03 3.62
N SER A 45 -1.15 3.01 4.51
CA SER A 45 -0.11 2.96 5.54
C SER A 45 -0.27 1.74 6.46
N ASN A 46 -1.48 1.46 6.94
CA ASN A 46 -1.74 0.29 7.78
C ASN A 46 -1.43 -1.01 7.03
N ILE A 47 -1.85 -1.12 5.77
CA ILE A 47 -1.59 -2.31 4.94
C ILE A 47 -0.10 -2.48 4.67
N LEU A 48 0.62 -1.40 4.33
CA LEU A 48 2.06 -1.44 4.09
C LEU A 48 2.82 -1.85 5.35
N GLN A 49 2.42 -1.34 6.52
CA GLN A 49 3.02 -1.72 7.80
C GLN A 49 2.80 -3.21 8.10
N GLU A 50 1.61 -3.75 7.83
CA GLU A 50 1.36 -5.20 7.94
C GLU A 50 2.22 -5.99 6.95
N LEU A 51 2.31 -5.55 5.69
CA LEU A 51 3.11 -6.24 4.67
C LEU A 51 4.62 -6.16 4.92
N GLU A 52 5.10 -5.06 5.52
CA GLU A 52 6.47 -4.90 6.00
C GLU A 52 6.76 -5.83 7.17
N SER A 53 5.81 -5.97 8.10
CA SER A 53 5.90 -6.94 9.21
C SER A 53 5.94 -8.38 8.69
N GLU A 54 5.21 -8.68 7.62
CA GLU A 54 5.25 -9.96 6.90
C GLU A 54 6.51 -10.13 6.01
N LYS A 55 7.41 -9.14 5.97
CA LYS A 55 8.61 -9.08 5.10
C LYS A 55 8.32 -9.19 3.60
N ARG A 56 7.13 -8.80 3.17
CA ARG A 56 6.70 -8.82 1.75
C ARG A 56 7.03 -7.53 1.01
N VAL A 57 7.22 -6.44 1.74
CA VAL A 57 7.69 -5.16 1.21
C VAL A 57 8.80 -4.62 2.10
N VAL A 58 9.68 -3.85 1.49
CA VAL A 58 10.71 -3.08 2.18
C VAL A 58 10.39 -1.61 1.92
N ASN A 59 10.24 -0.83 2.98
CA ASN A 59 10.23 0.62 2.83
C ASN A 59 11.64 1.06 2.44
N ILE A 60 11.82 1.48 1.19
CA ILE A 60 13.04 2.12 0.75
C ILE A 60 12.81 3.61 0.97
N ASP A 61 13.35 4.16 2.05
CA ASP A 61 13.36 5.59 2.25
C ASP A 61 14.25 6.20 1.16
N ASP A 62 13.59 6.86 0.21
CA ASP A 62 14.25 7.58 -0.87
C ASP A 62 14.82 8.89 -0.27
N GLU A 63 15.92 8.78 0.50
CA GLU A 63 16.72 9.93 1.00
C GLU A 63 17.36 10.75 -0.15
N SER A 64 17.03 10.45 -1.40
CA SER A 64 17.68 11.02 -2.59
C SER A 64 16.90 12.18 -3.25
N GLN A 65 15.74 12.59 -2.73
CA GLN A 65 14.96 13.71 -3.32
C GLN A 65 15.31 15.11 -2.80
N THR A 66 16.22 15.27 -1.83
CA THR A 66 16.62 16.58 -1.27
C THR A 66 17.94 17.16 -1.81
N ALA A 67 18.45 16.65 -2.94
CA ALA A 67 19.62 17.23 -3.60
C ALA A 67 19.30 17.64 -5.04
N ARG A 68 18.55 18.75 -5.20
CA ARG A 68 18.64 19.74 -6.30
C ARG A 68 17.38 20.59 -6.35
N ALA A 69 17.42 21.72 -5.63
CA ALA A 69 16.79 22.97 -6.04
C ALA A 69 17.78 24.09 -5.71
#